data_AF-A0A849RDP0-F1
#
_entry.id   AF-A0A849RDP0-F1
#
_cell.length_a   1.000
_cell.length_b   1.000
_cell.length_c   1.000
_cell.angle_alpha   90.00
_cell.angle_beta   90.00
_cell.angle_gamma   90.00
#
_symmetry.space_group_name_H-M   'P 1'
#
loop_
_entity.id
_entity.type
_entity.pdbx_description
1 polymer ?
#
loop_
_entity_poly.entity_id
_entity_poly.type
_entity_poly.pdbx_seq_one_letter_code
_entity_poly.pdbx_strand_id
1 'polypeptide(L)'
;MKKPIKIHTKTIIFIFPIIYIILFLSIKIALPNTYTLIIQEDSIIEYIQAFLYFFSSILALIISTRFISNRFILHGTLYLILFAGLLFVSIEEISWGQRIFNIETPQYLNNKNSQNEITIHNLRPVQTHLQKAYILIGLYGTFGCLFMRNIKTKSDNIINYVIPECFISPYFFAVLLVYAYFSFISPFGVNTLGIDKFKVGEFVIWRDQEPAELLLSLGFFVFTITNHIKSKIMCQTLLSNRVES
;
A
#
# COMPACT_ATOMS: atom_id res chain seq x y z
N MET A 1 -11.08 -4.61 -27.77
CA MET A 1 -9.80 -4.56 -27.00
C MET A 1 -9.65 -5.86 -26.20
N LYS A 2 -8.55 -6.62 -26.36
CA LYS A 2 -8.25 -7.76 -25.49
C LYS A 2 -8.18 -7.26 -24.04
N LYS A 3 -8.90 -7.89 -23.11
CA LYS A 3 -8.79 -7.56 -21.68
C LYS A 3 -7.34 -7.84 -21.25
N PRO A 4 -6.64 -6.89 -20.59
CA PRO A 4 -5.19 -7.00 -20.34
C PRO A 4 -4.82 -8.16 -19.41
N ILE A 5 -5.78 -8.65 -18.61
CA ILE A 5 -5.58 -9.72 -17.63
C ILE A 5 -6.75 -10.71 -17.74
N LYS A 6 -6.43 -12.02 -17.72
CA LYS A 6 -7.42 -13.11 -17.77
C LYS A 6 -8.32 -13.08 -16.53
N ILE A 7 -9.58 -13.49 -16.68
CA ILE A 7 -10.57 -13.41 -15.58
C ILE A 7 -10.17 -14.25 -14.37
N HIS A 8 -9.64 -15.45 -14.58
CA HIS A 8 -9.18 -16.33 -13.51
C HIS A 8 -8.05 -15.70 -12.68
N THR A 9 -7.11 -15.01 -13.33
CA THR A 9 -6.03 -14.27 -12.65
C THR A 9 -6.59 -13.15 -11.78
N LYS A 10 -7.59 -12.40 -12.25
CA LYS A 10 -8.26 -11.37 -11.45
C LYS A 10 -8.94 -11.96 -10.21
N THR A 11 -9.59 -13.11 -10.35
CA THR A 11 -10.23 -13.81 -9.23
C THR A 11 -9.22 -14.25 -8.19
N ILE A 12 -8.08 -14.82 -8.60
CA ILE A 12 -7.00 -15.21 -7.68
C ILE A 12 -6.50 -14.00 -6.88
N ILE A 13 -6.19 -12.90 -7.58
CA ILE A 13 -5.72 -11.66 -6.94
C ILE A 13 -6.75 -11.15 -5.94
N PHE A 14 -8.04 -11.14 -6.29
CA PHE A 14 -9.10 -10.65 -5.40
C PHE A 14 -9.24 -11.50 -4.12
N ILE A 15 -9.11 -12.83 -4.23
CA ILE A 15 -9.30 -13.75 -3.10
C ILE A 15 -8.05 -13.83 -2.21
N PHE A 16 -6.86 -13.56 -2.76
CA PHE A 16 -5.59 -13.72 -2.04
C PHE A 16 -5.54 -13.00 -0.68
N PRO A 17 -5.93 -11.70 -0.54
CA PRO A 17 -5.91 -11.02 0.75
C PRO A 17 -6.75 -11.71 1.83
N ILE A 18 -7.88 -12.33 1.45
CA ILE A 18 -8.75 -13.04 2.39
C ILE A 18 -8.05 -14.29 2.92
N ILE A 19 -7.48 -15.11 2.01
CA ILE A 19 -6.73 -16.31 2.39
C ILE A 19 -5.54 -15.94 3.26
N TYR A 20 -4.82 -14.87 2.90
CA TYR A 20 -3.68 -14.35 3.63
C TYR A 20 -4.04 -13.95 5.07
N ILE A 21 -5.14 -13.19 5.25
CA ILE A 21 -5.59 -12.79 6.60
C ILE A 21 -5.99 -14.00 7.43
N ILE A 22 -6.71 -14.97 6.85
CA ILE A 22 -7.06 -16.21 7.56
C ILE A 22 -5.81 -16.97 7.99
N LEU A 23 -4.79 -17.05 7.13
CA LEU A 23 -3.52 -17.69 7.46
C LEU A 23 -2.82 -16.98 8.63
N PHE A 24 -2.67 -15.66 8.59
CA PHE A 24 -2.02 -14.91 9.69
C PHE A 24 -2.80 -15.00 10.99
N LEU A 25 -4.13 -14.96 10.96
CA LEU A 25 -4.97 -15.20 12.14
C LEU A 25 -4.79 -16.62 12.68
N SER A 26 -4.70 -17.62 11.80
CA SER A 26 -4.46 -19.01 12.21
C SER A 26 -3.10 -19.18 12.88
N ILE A 27 -2.05 -18.56 12.34
CA ILE A 27 -0.70 -18.56 12.94
C ILE A 27 -0.73 -17.86 14.29
N LYS A 28 -1.41 -16.71 14.40
CA LYS A 28 -1.53 -15.98 15.66
C LYS A 28 -2.17 -16.80 16.78
N ILE A 29 -3.23 -17.54 16.45
CA ILE A 29 -3.97 -18.36 17.42
C ILE A 29 -3.20 -19.65 17.75
N ALA A 30 -2.66 -20.34 16.76
CA ALA A 30 -2.04 -21.65 16.94
C ALA A 30 -0.57 -21.57 17.39
N LEU A 31 0.17 -20.54 16.97
CA LEU A 31 1.62 -20.38 17.13
C LEU A 31 1.99 -18.92 17.50
N PRO A 32 1.55 -18.40 18.67
CA PRO A 32 1.70 -16.99 19.02
C PRO A 32 3.16 -16.52 19.07
N ASN A 33 4.09 -17.34 19.57
CA ASN A 33 5.52 -16.98 19.61
C ASN A 33 6.12 -16.86 18.19
N THR A 34 5.69 -17.72 17.27
CA THR A 34 6.11 -17.64 15.87
C THR A 34 5.51 -16.40 15.21
N TYR A 35 4.24 -16.11 15.50
CA TYR A 35 3.59 -14.89 15.02
C TYR A 35 4.34 -13.63 15.44
N THR A 36 4.70 -13.49 16.73
CA THR A 36 5.44 -12.33 17.22
C THR A 36 6.81 -12.17 16.57
N LEU A 37 7.52 -13.27 16.29
CA LEU A 37 8.80 -13.23 15.58
C LEU A 37 8.66 -12.81 14.11
N ILE A 38 7.52 -13.10 13.48
CA ILE A 38 7.26 -12.74 12.08
C ILE A 38 6.93 -11.24 11.93
N ILE A 39 6.26 -10.64 12.91
CA ILE A 39 5.79 -9.24 12.86
C ILE A 39 6.61 -8.27 13.71
N GLN A 40 7.73 -8.71 14.27
CA GLN A 40 8.60 -7.85 15.05
C GLN A 40 9.30 -6.79 14.17
N GLU A 41 9.88 -5.80 14.83
CA GLU A 41 10.80 -4.85 14.20
C GLU A 41 11.94 -5.57 13.51
N ASP A 42 12.34 -5.07 12.35
CA ASP A 42 13.38 -5.65 11.50
C ASP A 42 13.05 -7.06 11.02
N SER A 43 11.77 -7.37 10.93
CA SER A 43 11.32 -8.64 10.39
C SER A 43 11.49 -8.72 8.88
N ILE A 44 11.47 -9.96 8.38
CA ILE A 44 11.41 -10.23 6.95
C ILE A 44 10.21 -9.56 6.27
N ILE A 45 9.14 -9.26 7.01
CA ILE A 45 7.97 -8.57 6.46
C ILE A 45 8.31 -7.13 6.06
N GLU A 46 8.99 -6.37 6.93
CA GLU A 46 9.40 -4.98 6.65
C GLU A 46 10.34 -4.92 5.42
N TYR A 47 11.28 -5.86 5.30
CA TYR A 47 12.13 -5.96 4.11
C TYR A 47 11.34 -6.30 2.83
N ILE A 48 10.33 -7.17 2.92
CA ILE A 48 9.47 -7.49 1.77
C ILE A 48 8.60 -6.28 1.39
N GLN A 49 8.03 -5.57 2.36
CA GLN A 49 7.28 -4.33 2.15
C GLN A 49 8.16 -3.30 1.42
N ALA A 50 9.36 -3.05 1.94
CA ALA A 50 10.33 -2.13 1.34
C ALA A 50 10.66 -2.50 -0.11
N PHE A 51 10.90 -3.80 -0.37
CA PHE A 51 11.18 -4.31 -1.71
C PHE A 51 10.00 -4.10 -2.65
N LEU A 52 8.78 -4.43 -2.22
CA LEU A 52 7.57 -4.25 -3.03
C LEU A 52 7.33 -2.77 -3.36
N TYR A 53 7.52 -1.87 -2.40
CA TYR A 53 7.43 -0.43 -2.64
C TYR A 53 8.52 0.06 -3.59
N PHE A 54 9.76 -0.41 -3.45
CA PHE A 54 10.86 -0.09 -4.36
C PHE A 54 10.55 -0.47 -5.81
N PHE A 55 10.14 -1.72 -6.07
CA PHE A 55 9.81 -2.14 -7.44
C PHE A 55 8.55 -1.45 -7.97
N SER A 56 7.57 -1.17 -7.12
CA SER A 56 6.41 -0.35 -7.50
C SER A 56 6.81 1.06 -7.91
N SER A 57 7.78 1.67 -7.22
CA SER A 57 8.33 2.98 -7.57
C SER A 57 9.00 2.96 -8.95
N ILE A 58 9.83 1.94 -9.25
CA ILE A 58 10.48 1.79 -10.56
C ILE A 58 9.42 1.67 -11.67
N LEU A 59 8.40 0.84 -11.46
CA LEU A 59 7.30 0.71 -12.42
C LEU A 59 6.57 2.04 -12.62
N ALA A 60 6.33 2.80 -11.55
CA ALA A 60 5.71 4.12 -11.63
C ALA A 60 6.56 5.11 -12.44
N LEU A 61 7.89 5.10 -12.28
CA LEU A 61 8.81 5.91 -13.09
C LEU A 61 8.78 5.53 -14.57
N ILE A 62 8.74 4.22 -14.88
CA ILE A 62 8.62 3.73 -16.26
C ILE A 62 7.28 4.16 -16.89
N ILE A 63 6.19 4.13 -16.13
CA ILE A 63 4.89 4.59 -16.59
C ILE A 63 4.89 6.11 -16.81
N SER A 64 5.50 6.86 -15.89
CA SER A 64 5.64 8.32 -15.98
C SER A 64 6.35 8.74 -17.25
N THR A 65 7.57 8.22 -17.46
CA THR A 65 8.39 8.50 -18.65
C THR A 65 7.64 8.16 -19.93
N ARG A 66 6.97 7.00 -19.99
CA ARG A 66 6.13 6.60 -21.14
C ARG A 66 5.03 7.61 -21.45
N PHE A 67 4.28 8.06 -20.45
CA PHE A 67 3.21 9.03 -20.67
C PHE A 67 3.74 10.39 -21.10
N ILE A 68 4.81 10.88 -20.49
CA ILE A 68 5.45 12.16 -20.86
C ILE A 68 5.93 12.12 -22.31
N SER A 69 6.63 11.05 -22.71
CA SER A 69 7.09 10.87 -24.10
C SER A 69 5.95 10.85 -25.11
N ASN A 70 4.76 10.38 -24.71
CA ASN A 70 3.57 10.35 -25.56
C ASN A 70 2.67 11.60 -25.42
N ARG A 71 3.16 12.68 -24.79
CA ARG A 71 2.47 13.97 -24.56
C ARG A 71 1.29 13.91 -23.58
N PHE A 72 1.17 12.85 -22.78
CA PHE A 72 0.20 12.75 -21.68
C PHE A 72 0.81 13.28 -20.38
N ILE A 73 1.04 14.60 -20.33
CA ILE A 73 1.80 15.24 -19.24
C ILE A 73 1.16 15.02 -17.87
N LEU A 74 -0.18 15.18 -17.76
CA LEU A 74 -0.88 14.98 -16.48
C LEU A 74 -0.67 13.58 -15.90
N HIS A 75 -0.83 12.53 -16.73
CA HIS A 75 -0.59 11.15 -16.33
C HIS A 75 0.87 10.95 -15.91
N GLY A 76 1.79 11.48 -16.71
CA GLY A 76 3.23 11.47 -16.44
C GLY A 76 3.57 12.04 -15.07
N THR A 77 3.09 13.25 -14.78
CA THR A 77 3.33 13.96 -13.53
C THR A 77 2.74 13.23 -12.33
N LEU A 78 1.50 12.72 -12.41
CA LEU A 78 0.90 11.97 -11.31
C LEU A 78 1.67 10.69 -10.99
N TYR A 79 2.17 10.00 -12.01
CA TYR A 79 3.02 8.81 -11.81
C TYR A 79 4.44 9.16 -11.31
N LEU A 80 4.95 10.35 -11.61
CA LEU A 80 6.20 10.84 -11.05
C LEU A 80 6.06 11.13 -9.55
N ILE A 81 4.92 11.73 -9.14
CA ILE A 81 4.58 11.94 -7.73
C ILE A 81 4.43 10.58 -7.02
N LEU A 82 3.74 9.62 -7.65
CA LEU A 82 3.62 8.26 -7.11
C LEU A 82 4.98 7.58 -6.96
N PHE A 83 5.88 7.73 -7.94
CA PHE A 83 7.26 7.24 -7.83
C PHE A 83 7.97 7.81 -6.60
N ALA A 84 7.96 9.14 -6.43
CA ALA A 84 8.62 9.78 -5.31
C ALA A 84 8.03 9.32 -3.96
N GLY A 85 6.69 9.21 -3.86
CA GLY A 85 6.02 8.74 -2.66
C GLY A 85 6.36 7.29 -2.31
N LEU A 86 6.28 6.37 -3.28
CA LEU A 86 6.58 4.95 -3.04
C LEU A 86 8.07 4.70 -2.75
N LEU A 87 8.97 5.45 -3.39
CA LEU A 87 10.39 5.39 -3.09
C LEU A 87 10.68 5.89 -1.67
N PHE A 88 10.04 6.99 -1.27
CA PHE A 88 10.17 7.51 0.10
C PHE A 88 9.70 6.48 1.13
N VAL A 89 8.51 5.88 0.95
CA VAL A 89 8.01 4.83 1.84
C VAL A 89 8.97 3.64 1.87
N SER A 90 9.44 3.17 0.71
CA SER A 90 10.40 2.06 0.63
C SER A 90 11.68 2.28 1.46
N ILE A 91 12.23 3.50 1.41
CA ILE A 91 13.45 3.85 2.15
C ILE A 91 13.14 4.02 3.64
N GLU A 92 11.96 4.55 3.98
CA GLU A 92 11.48 4.62 5.36
C GLU A 92 11.36 3.22 5.98
N GLU A 93 10.81 2.22 5.28
CA GLU A 93 10.66 0.84 5.80
C GLU A 93 12.01 0.17 6.17
N ILE A 94 13.12 0.56 5.53
CA ILE A 94 14.48 0.06 5.86
C ILE A 94 15.28 1.08 6.69
N SER A 95 14.58 2.02 7.29
CA SER A 95 15.11 3.07 8.14
C SER A 95 16.28 3.83 7.52
N TRP A 96 16.12 4.24 6.26
CA TRP A 96 17.15 4.96 5.50
C TRP A 96 18.48 4.20 5.34
N GLY A 97 18.45 2.87 5.49
CA GLY A 97 19.65 2.05 5.47
C GLY A 97 20.51 2.20 6.73
N GLN A 98 19.99 2.82 7.79
CA GLN A 98 20.70 3.05 9.05
C GLN A 98 21.32 1.75 9.58
N ARG A 99 20.56 0.65 9.57
CA ARG A 99 21.04 -0.68 10.00
C ARG A 99 22.06 -1.30 9.05
N ILE A 100 21.88 -1.11 7.75
CA ILE A 100 22.77 -1.66 6.71
C ILE A 100 24.15 -0.99 6.78
N PHE A 101 24.18 0.31 7.03
CA PHE A 101 25.41 1.11 7.09
C PHE A 101 25.90 1.35 8.53
N ASN A 102 25.26 0.72 9.53
CA ASN A 102 25.58 0.83 10.95
C ASN A 102 25.70 2.30 11.45
N ILE A 103 24.76 3.14 11.01
CA ILE A 103 24.70 4.57 11.34
C ILE A 103 24.06 4.70 12.73
N GLU A 104 24.75 5.38 13.65
CA GLU A 104 24.20 5.64 14.99
C GLU A 104 23.03 6.63 14.95
N THR A 105 22.04 6.41 15.82
CA THR A 105 20.90 7.31 15.97
C THR A 105 21.35 8.61 16.64
N PRO A 106 21.11 9.78 16.03
CA PRO A 106 21.45 11.06 16.64
C PRO A 106 20.78 11.23 18.01
N GLN A 107 21.56 11.67 19.02
CA GLN A 107 21.08 11.84 20.40
C GLN A 107 19.83 12.75 20.53
N TYR A 108 19.64 13.70 19.62
CA TYR A 108 18.45 14.59 19.63
C TYR A 108 17.14 13.85 19.28
N LEU A 109 17.21 12.67 18.66
CA LEU A 109 16.05 11.85 18.31
C LEU A 109 15.62 10.90 19.43
N ASN A 110 16.51 10.54 20.38
CA ASN A 110 16.20 9.59 21.45
C ASN A 110 14.99 9.97 22.31
N ASN A 111 14.71 11.27 22.48
CA ASN A 111 13.58 11.74 23.29
C ASN A 111 12.25 11.81 22.53
N LYS A 112 12.26 11.67 21.19
CA LYS A 112 11.09 11.82 20.31
C LYS A 112 10.79 10.58 19.47
N ASN A 113 11.76 9.70 19.33
CA ASN A 113 11.66 8.46 18.59
C ASN A 113 11.25 7.31 19.54
N SER A 114 10.27 6.50 19.12
CA SER A 114 9.81 5.37 19.91
C SER A 114 10.71 4.12 19.81
N GLN A 115 11.58 4.07 18.81
CA GLN A 115 12.39 2.90 18.40
C GLN A 115 13.88 3.22 18.21
N ASN A 116 14.35 4.40 18.62
CA ASN A 116 15.73 4.87 18.40
C ASN A 116 16.18 4.79 16.93
N GLU A 117 15.35 5.22 15.97
CA GLU A 117 15.71 5.24 14.55
C GLU A 117 15.74 6.65 13.94
N ILE A 118 16.24 6.79 12.72
CA ILE A 118 16.18 8.05 11.94
C ILE A 118 14.85 8.19 11.17
N THR A 119 14.03 7.13 11.13
CA THR A 119 12.74 7.08 10.44
C THR A 119 11.77 8.17 10.89
N ILE A 120 11.21 8.87 9.90
CA ILE A 120 10.28 9.98 10.12
C ILE A 120 8.96 9.43 10.63
N HIS A 121 8.56 8.23 10.19
CA HIS A 121 7.32 7.60 10.66
C HIS A 121 7.34 7.14 12.12
N ASN A 122 8.53 7.03 12.73
CA ASN A 122 8.71 6.67 14.15
C ASN A 122 8.60 7.85 15.12
N LEU A 123 8.47 9.07 14.60
CA LEU A 123 8.20 10.26 15.40
C LEU A 123 6.74 10.27 15.85
N ARG A 124 6.50 10.32 17.17
CA ARG A 124 5.13 10.33 17.76
C ARG A 124 4.16 11.35 17.11
N PRO A 125 4.55 12.59 16.78
CA PRO A 125 3.66 13.53 16.11
C PRO A 125 3.24 13.06 14.71
N VAL A 126 4.14 12.36 14.02
CA VAL A 126 3.93 11.88 12.64
C VAL A 126 3.04 10.64 12.62
N GLN A 127 3.14 9.75 13.62
CA GLN A 127 2.30 8.54 13.72
C GLN A 127 0.80 8.84 13.65
N THR A 128 0.32 9.87 14.34
CA THR A 128 -1.10 10.27 14.27
C THR A 128 -1.53 10.69 12.86
N HIS A 129 -0.65 11.35 12.11
CA HIS A 129 -0.93 11.75 10.73
C HIS A 129 -0.83 10.57 9.76
N LEU A 130 0.09 9.64 10.00
CA LEU A 130 0.23 8.42 9.20
C LEU A 130 -0.97 7.50 9.33
N GLN A 131 -1.49 7.28 10.54
CA GLN A 131 -2.72 6.50 10.73
C GLN A 131 -3.87 7.07 9.88
N LYS A 132 -4.03 8.40 9.87
CA LYS A 132 -5.03 9.07 9.02
C LYS A 132 -4.73 8.87 7.53
N ALA A 133 -3.48 8.96 7.12
CA ALA A 133 -3.07 8.73 5.73
C ALA A 133 -3.40 7.29 5.28
N TYR A 134 -3.09 6.29 6.10
CA TYR A 134 -3.43 4.89 5.84
C TYR A 134 -4.94 4.66 5.71
N ILE A 135 -5.75 5.30 6.56
CA ILE A 135 -7.22 5.25 6.44
C ILE A 135 -7.68 5.86 5.13
N LEU A 136 -7.14 7.02 4.74
CA LEU A 136 -7.51 7.69 3.49
C LEU A 136 -7.11 6.87 2.26
N ILE A 137 -5.90 6.29 2.25
CA ILE A 137 -5.43 5.39 1.19
C ILE A 137 -6.32 4.14 1.13
N GLY A 138 -6.65 3.56 2.29
CA GLY A 138 -7.54 2.41 2.41
C GLY A 138 -8.95 2.69 1.88
N LEU A 139 -9.55 3.83 2.25
CA LEU A 139 -10.84 4.29 1.74
C LEU A 139 -10.80 4.48 0.22
N TYR A 140 -9.79 5.20 -0.26
CA TYR A 140 -9.60 5.48 -1.68
C TYR A 140 -9.47 4.18 -2.50
N GLY A 141 -8.58 3.28 -2.10
CA GLY A 141 -8.32 2.04 -2.83
C GLY A 141 -9.46 1.02 -2.73
N THR A 142 -10.20 1.02 -1.62
CA THR A 142 -11.36 0.13 -1.43
C THR A 142 -12.55 0.60 -2.25
N PHE A 143 -12.93 1.87 -2.11
CA PHE A 143 -14.20 2.38 -2.62
C PHE A 143 -14.07 3.08 -3.99
N GLY A 144 -12.88 3.53 -4.39
CA GLY A 144 -12.68 4.25 -5.65
C GLY A 144 -13.17 3.47 -6.87
N CYS A 145 -12.96 2.15 -6.88
CA CYS A 145 -13.40 1.29 -7.97
C CYS A 145 -14.93 1.20 -8.07
N LEU A 146 -15.65 1.28 -6.94
CA LEU A 146 -17.12 1.16 -6.89
C LEU A 146 -17.78 2.38 -7.52
N PHE A 147 -17.24 3.57 -7.26
CA PHE A 147 -17.68 4.81 -7.90
C PHE A 147 -17.49 4.77 -9.42
N MET A 148 -16.42 4.11 -9.89
CA MET A 148 -16.11 4.05 -11.32
C MET A 148 -16.76 2.89 -12.07
N ARG A 149 -17.34 1.91 -11.39
CA ARG A 149 -17.86 0.68 -12.01
C ARG A 149 -18.87 0.95 -13.14
N ASN A 150 -19.63 2.04 -13.03
CA ASN A 150 -20.70 2.39 -13.96
C ASN A 150 -20.35 3.57 -14.90
N ILE A 151 -19.16 4.16 -14.77
CA ILE A 151 -18.77 5.34 -15.55
C ILE A 151 -18.00 4.90 -16.80
N LYS A 152 -18.56 5.17 -17.98
CA LYS A 152 -17.87 4.95 -19.27
C LYS A 152 -16.90 6.09 -19.54
N THR A 153 -15.62 5.83 -19.46
CA THR A 153 -14.54 6.78 -19.78
C THR A 153 -13.84 6.40 -21.08
N LYS A 154 -13.24 7.38 -21.77
CA LYS A 154 -12.31 7.11 -22.88
C LYS A 154 -11.09 6.35 -22.34
N SER A 155 -10.47 5.49 -23.16
CA SER A 155 -9.36 4.62 -22.73
C SER A 155 -8.14 5.38 -22.22
N ASP A 156 -7.94 6.61 -22.70
CA ASP A 156 -6.85 7.51 -22.34
C ASP A 156 -7.15 8.40 -21.12
N ASN A 157 -8.38 8.37 -20.59
CA ASN A 157 -8.76 9.20 -19.46
C ASN A 157 -7.91 8.86 -18.22
N ILE A 158 -7.43 9.90 -17.54
CA ILE A 158 -6.55 9.79 -16.36
C ILE A 158 -7.14 8.91 -15.25
N ILE A 159 -8.44 8.94 -15.07
CA ILE A 159 -9.12 8.21 -13.99
C ILE A 159 -8.87 6.70 -14.11
N ASN A 160 -8.74 6.19 -15.34
CA ASN A 160 -8.46 4.77 -15.59
C ASN A 160 -7.07 4.36 -15.10
N TYR A 161 -6.17 5.30 -14.82
CA TYR A 161 -4.80 5.04 -14.38
C TYR A 161 -4.55 5.44 -12.93
N VAL A 162 -5.47 6.16 -12.30
CA VAL A 162 -5.35 6.61 -10.92
C VAL A 162 -6.15 5.66 -10.01
N ILE A 163 -7.37 5.29 -10.40
CA ILE A 163 -8.23 4.44 -9.57
C ILE A 163 -7.85 2.96 -9.72
N PRO A 164 -7.62 2.23 -8.61
CA PRO A 164 -7.36 0.79 -8.66
C PRO A 164 -8.54 0.00 -9.26
N GLU A 165 -8.24 -1.05 -10.01
CA GLU A 165 -9.27 -1.97 -10.48
C GLU A 165 -9.91 -2.72 -9.30
N CYS A 166 -11.20 -3.05 -9.39
CA CYS A 166 -11.94 -3.67 -8.29
C CYS A 166 -11.38 -5.01 -7.80
N PHE A 167 -10.59 -5.72 -8.60
CA PHE A 167 -9.96 -6.96 -8.13
C PHE A 167 -8.78 -6.70 -7.18
N ILE A 168 -8.29 -5.46 -7.08
CA ILE A 168 -7.19 -5.02 -6.20
C ILE A 168 -7.74 -4.40 -4.90
N SER A 169 -9.03 -4.03 -4.85
CA SER A 169 -9.61 -3.36 -3.68
C SER A 169 -9.44 -4.09 -2.34
N PRO A 170 -9.45 -5.44 -2.24
CA PRO A 170 -9.30 -6.11 -0.95
C PRO A 170 -7.93 -5.89 -0.28
N TYR A 171 -6.88 -5.57 -1.05
CA TYR A 171 -5.56 -5.25 -0.49
C TYR A 171 -5.59 -3.94 0.31
N PHE A 172 -6.31 -2.93 -0.19
CA PHE A 172 -6.49 -1.65 0.50
C PHE A 172 -7.48 -1.74 1.66
N PHE A 173 -8.45 -2.65 1.57
CA PHE A 173 -9.46 -2.85 2.60
C PHE A 173 -8.86 -3.38 3.91
N ALA A 174 -7.84 -4.25 3.84
CA ALA A 174 -7.18 -4.79 5.03
C ALA A 174 -6.57 -3.67 5.90
N VAL A 175 -5.85 -2.74 5.29
CA VAL A 175 -5.28 -1.56 5.97
C VAL A 175 -6.39 -0.68 6.54
N LEU A 176 -7.44 -0.41 5.76
CA LEU A 176 -8.57 0.38 6.23
C LEU A 176 -9.16 -0.22 7.52
N LEU A 177 -9.36 -1.54 7.57
CA LEU A 177 -9.91 -2.22 8.73
C LEU A 177 -9.02 -2.09 9.96
N VAL A 178 -7.71 -2.38 9.84
CA VAL A 178 -6.78 -2.34 10.98
C VAL A 178 -6.65 -0.92 11.53
N TYR A 179 -6.45 0.06 10.67
CA TYR A 179 -6.30 1.44 11.11
C TYR A 179 -7.61 2.06 11.60
N ALA A 180 -8.75 1.72 11.01
CA ALA A 180 -10.06 2.10 11.57
C ALA A 180 -10.29 1.45 12.94
N TYR A 181 -9.82 0.22 13.14
CA TYR A 181 -9.88 -0.43 14.44
C TYR A 181 -9.08 0.34 15.50
N PHE A 182 -7.82 0.69 15.20
CA PHE A 182 -6.97 1.45 16.10
C PHE A 182 -7.50 2.86 16.38
N SER A 183 -7.93 3.59 15.36
CA SER A 183 -8.32 5.00 15.51
C SER A 183 -9.75 5.19 16.02
N PHE A 184 -10.66 4.24 15.81
CA PHE A 184 -12.08 4.43 16.13
C PHE A 184 -12.67 3.28 16.96
N ILE A 185 -12.52 2.02 16.53
CA ILE A 185 -13.24 0.89 17.16
C ILE A 185 -12.71 0.64 18.58
N SER A 186 -11.40 0.57 18.77
CA SER A 186 -10.80 0.36 20.09
C SER A 186 -11.14 1.50 21.06
N PRO A 187 -10.89 2.79 20.73
CA PRO A 187 -11.27 3.90 21.60
C PRO A 187 -12.76 3.92 21.93
N PHE A 188 -13.64 3.65 20.96
CA PHE A 188 -15.07 3.61 21.19
C PHE A 188 -15.48 2.44 22.11
N GLY A 189 -14.96 1.24 21.86
CA GLY A 189 -15.25 0.04 22.65
C GLY A 189 -14.81 0.17 24.11
N VAL A 190 -13.63 0.74 24.35
CA VAL A 190 -13.09 0.94 25.70
C VAL A 190 -13.74 2.14 26.39
N ASN A 191 -13.71 3.32 25.78
CA ASN A 191 -14.11 4.56 26.48
C ASN A 191 -15.63 4.75 26.54
N THR A 192 -16.36 4.30 25.52
CA THR A 192 -17.83 4.49 25.44
C THR A 192 -18.58 3.27 25.96
N LEU A 193 -18.15 2.06 25.61
CA LEU A 193 -18.85 0.83 25.99
C LEU A 193 -18.26 0.15 27.24
N GLY A 194 -17.07 0.55 27.70
CA GLY A 194 -16.41 -0.07 28.86
C GLY A 194 -16.00 -1.53 28.63
N ILE A 195 -15.81 -1.94 27.37
CA ILE A 195 -15.48 -3.32 27.01
C ILE A 195 -13.97 -3.42 26.77
N ASP A 196 -13.24 -3.89 27.79
CA ASP A 196 -11.77 -4.00 27.74
C ASP A 196 -11.26 -4.96 26.66
N LYS A 197 -12.09 -5.89 26.16
CA LYS A 197 -11.70 -6.79 25.06
C LYS A 197 -11.34 -6.06 23.76
N PHE A 198 -11.83 -4.82 23.56
CA PHE A 198 -11.49 -4.02 22.39
C PHE A 198 -10.17 -3.25 22.56
N LYS A 199 -9.57 -3.27 23.75
CA LYS A 199 -8.33 -2.55 24.04
C LYS A 199 -7.19 -3.10 23.20
N VAL A 200 -6.49 -2.22 22.50
CA VAL A 200 -5.21 -2.57 21.85
C VAL A 200 -4.20 -2.96 22.93
N GLY A 201 -3.58 -4.14 22.78
CA GLY A 201 -2.69 -4.76 23.76
C GLY A 201 -3.20 -6.10 24.31
N GLU A 202 -4.49 -6.40 24.12
CA GLU A 202 -5.09 -7.71 24.44
C GLU A 202 -4.97 -8.67 23.25
N PHE A 203 -6.08 -9.02 22.60
CA PHE A 203 -6.03 -9.86 21.40
C PHE A 203 -5.43 -9.13 20.21
N VAL A 204 -5.77 -7.86 19.99
CA VAL A 204 -5.19 -7.04 18.91
C VAL A 204 -4.06 -6.20 19.48
N ILE A 205 -2.86 -6.32 18.92
CA ILE A 205 -1.67 -5.55 19.30
C ILE A 205 -1.28 -4.60 18.17
N TRP A 206 -0.51 -3.56 18.48
CA TRP A 206 -0.10 -2.54 17.49
C TRP A 206 0.59 -3.15 16.26
N ARG A 207 1.44 -4.16 16.46
CA ARG A 207 2.16 -4.84 15.36
C ARG A 207 1.28 -5.72 14.47
N ASP A 208 -0.02 -5.88 14.78
CA ASP A 208 -0.97 -6.51 13.85
C ASP A 208 -1.22 -5.66 12.59
N GLN A 209 -0.68 -4.43 12.51
CA GLN A 209 -0.65 -3.66 11.27
C GLN A 209 0.31 -4.24 10.22
N GLU A 210 1.39 -4.92 10.62
CA GLU A 210 2.42 -5.38 9.66
C GLU A 210 1.87 -6.30 8.57
N PRO A 211 1.02 -7.30 8.88
CA PRO A 211 0.43 -8.11 7.82
C PRO A 211 -0.49 -7.30 6.89
N ALA A 212 -1.17 -6.27 7.40
CA ALA A 212 -2.02 -5.41 6.59
C ALA A 212 -1.21 -4.45 5.71
N GLU A 213 -0.10 -3.91 6.21
CA GLU A 213 0.83 -3.07 5.45
C GLU A 213 1.58 -3.87 4.37
N LEU A 214 1.86 -5.15 4.62
CA LEU A 214 2.33 -6.05 3.56
C LEU A 214 1.29 -6.25 2.46
N LEU A 215 0.00 -6.38 2.81
CA LEU A 215 -1.06 -6.37 1.80
C LEU A 215 -1.13 -5.03 1.06
N LEU A 216 -0.89 -3.90 1.72
CA LEU A 216 -0.86 -2.59 1.06
C LEU A 216 0.23 -2.51 -0.01
N SER A 217 1.46 -2.88 0.35
CA SER A 217 2.61 -2.86 -0.57
C SER A 217 2.38 -3.79 -1.75
N LEU A 218 1.82 -4.99 -1.52
CA LEU A 218 1.36 -5.89 -2.59
C LEU A 218 0.27 -5.24 -3.46
N GLY A 219 -0.69 -4.53 -2.87
CA GLY A 219 -1.73 -3.80 -3.58
C GLY A 219 -1.16 -2.75 -4.54
N PHE A 220 -0.20 -1.95 -4.08
CA PHE A 220 0.53 -0.98 -4.92
C PHE A 220 1.35 -1.67 -6.01
N PHE A 221 1.97 -2.80 -5.72
CA PHE A 221 2.72 -3.57 -6.71
C PHE A 221 1.82 -4.12 -7.82
N VAL A 222 0.69 -4.74 -7.47
CA VAL A 222 -0.30 -5.21 -8.45
C VAL A 222 -0.91 -4.05 -9.24
N PHE A 223 -1.18 -2.92 -8.58
CA PHE A 223 -1.67 -1.69 -9.21
C PHE A 223 -0.71 -1.17 -10.28
N THR A 224 0.57 -1.02 -9.93
CA THR A 224 1.60 -0.51 -10.85
C THR A 224 1.87 -1.48 -11.99
N ILE A 225 1.88 -2.81 -11.76
CA ILE A 225 1.94 -3.81 -12.85
C ILE A 225 0.75 -3.66 -13.81
N THR A 226 -0.46 -3.59 -13.26
CA THR A 226 -1.69 -3.49 -14.06
C THR A 226 -1.67 -2.24 -14.94
N ASN A 227 -1.26 -1.10 -14.37
CA ASN A 227 -1.18 0.16 -15.12
C ASN A 227 0.05 0.25 -16.04
N HIS A 228 1.12 -0.48 -15.76
CA HIS A 228 2.22 -0.66 -16.69
C HIS A 228 1.75 -1.35 -17.97
N ILE A 229 0.96 -2.42 -17.85
CA ILE A 229 0.40 -3.14 -19.00
C ILE A 229 -0.57 -2.23 -19.78
N LYS A 230 -1.48 -1.56 -19.08
CA LYS A 230 -2.48 -0.67 -19.70
C LYS A 230 -1.84 0.50 -20.46
N SER A 231 -0.88 1.18 -19.84
CA SER A 231 -0.22 2.34 -20.46
C SER A 231 0.59 1.94 -21.70
N LYS A 232 1.20 0.75 -21.70
CA LYS A 232 1.87 0.19 -22.89
C LYS A 232 0.89 -0.01 -24.04
N ILE A 233 -0.24 -0.69 -23.80
CA ILE A 233 -1.26 -0.96 -24.83
C ILE A 233 -1.86 0.35 -25.37
N MET A 234 -2.19 1.29 -24.49
CA MET A 234 -2.74 2.59 -24.90
C MET A 234 -1.77 3.36 -25.80
N CYS A 235 -0.52 3.53 -25.39
CA CYS A 235 0.46 4.30 -26.17
C CYS A 235 0.75 3.63 -27.52
N GLN A 236 0.80 2.29 -27.58
CA GLN A 236 0.94 1.56 -28.85
C GLN A 236 -0.24 1.81 -29.80
N THR A 237 -1.47 1.79 -29.29
CA THR A 237 -2.68 2.03 -30.08
C THR A 237 -2.74 3.47 -30.61
N LEU A 238 -2.25 4.45 -29.84
CA LEU A 238 -2.20 5.84 -30.27
C LEU A 238 -1.09 6.13 -31.29
N LEU A 239 -0.03 5.32 -31.30
CA LEU A 239 1.03 5.40 -32.31
C LEU A 239 0.54 4.80 -33.63
N SER A 240 -0.13 3.64 -33.63
CA SER A 240 -0.70 3.06 -34.85
C SER A 240 -1.70 3.99 -35.53
N ASN A 241 -2.60 4.58 -34.75
CA ASN A 241 -3.62 5.50 -35.28
C ASN A 241 -3.04 6.80 -35.85
N ARG A 242 -1.84 7.21 -35.43
CA ARG A 242 -1.12 8.39 -35.96
C ARG A 242 -0.37 8.11 -37.27
N VAL A 243 -0.02 6.85 -37.52
CA VAL A 243 0.64 6.43 -38.77
C VAL A 243 -0.39 6.20 -39.88
N GLU A 244 -1.61 5.82 -39.51
CA GLU A 244 -2.72 5.57 -40.44
C GLU A 244 -3.51 6.84 -40.84
N SER A 245 -3.31 7.97 -40.15
CA SER A 245 -3.96 9.26 -40.38
C SER A 245 -3.08 10.24 -41.16
#